data_AF-W5XX62-F1
#
_entry.id   AF-W5XX62-F1
#
_cell.length_a   1.000
_cell.length_b   1.000
_cell.length_c   1.000
_cell.angle_alpha   90.00
_cell.angle_beta   90.00
_cell.angle_gamma   90.00
#
_symmetry.space_group_name_H-M   'P 1'
#
loop_
_entity.id
_entity.type
_entity.pdbx_description
1 polymer ?
#
loop_
_entity_poly.entity_id
_entity_poly.type
_entity_poly.pdbx_seq_one_letter_code
_entity_poly.pdbx_strand_id
1 'polypeptide(L)'
;MPYNRFRPALKPAHWAALIGGAVAALSLPVLLDSVTPDLSTATEEVTFSADDGSWDVTLSGDDGSPLRCEQAELESLLTGYDCGGTTISGIVHATGDDPDRTLWRMMRASTGLPPNADEPVFREGALRAMADSYDPNSLGFSLVGTGEHEGKTAFVLVSGPEVDKYAEIVVASLGGNGAAEQDKPAEAA
;
A
#
# COMPACT_ATOMS: atom_id res chain seq x y z
N MET A 1 -52.21 -30.73 32.00
CA MET A 1 -50.78 -30.71 31.62
C MET A 1 -49.98 -30.36 32.86
N PRO A 2 -49.16 -31.27 33.42
CA PRO A 2 -48.35 -30.94 34.58
C PRO A 2 -47.25 -29.96 34.17
N TYR A 3 -47.19 -28.82 34.88
CA TYR A 3 -46.22 -27.76 34.65
C TYR A 3 -44.91 -28.16 35.34
N ASN A 4 -43.88 -28.55 34.56
CA ASN A 4 -42.55 -28.82 35.10
C ASN A 4 -41.94 -27.50 35.58
N ARG A 5 -42.12 -27.19 36.87
CA ARG A 5 -41.30 -26.18 37.56
C ARG A 5 -39.91 -26.77 37.71
N PHE A 6 -38.99 -26.43 36.81
CA PHE A 6 -37.57 -26.61 37.03
C PHE A 6 -37.20 -25.85 38.32
N ARG A 7 -37.12 -26.57 39.44
CA ARG A 7 -36.45 -26.05 40.63
C ARG A 7 -34.96 -26.12 40.31
N PRO A 8 -34.24 -24.99 40.18
CA PRO A 8 -32.80 -25.05 39.98
C PRO A 8 -32.20 -25.85 41.15
N ALA A 9 -31.44 -26.90 40.83
CA ALA A 9 -30.80 -27.76 41.83
C ALA A 9 -29.75 -27.00 42.68
N LEU A 10 -29.31 -25.85 42.19
CA LEU A 10 -28.31 -25.00 42.82
C LEU A 10 -28.93 -23.89 43.66
N LYS A 11 -28.35 -23.66 44.84
CA LYS A 11 -28.70 -22.53 45.72
C LYS A 11 -28.46 -21.19 44.99
N PRO A 12 -29.24 -20.14 45.30
CA PRO A 12 -29.12 -18.83 44.65
C PRO A 12 -27.72 -18.21 44.75
N ALA A 13 -26.97 -18.51 45.82
CA ALA A 13 -25.57 -18.08 45.97
C ALA A 13 -24.64 -18.63 44.87
N HIS A 14 -24.85 -19.87 44.42
CA HIS A 14 -24.05 -20.48 43.35
C HIS A 14 -24.41 -19.89 41.99
N TRP A 15 -25.68 -19.55 41.78
CA TRP A 15 -26.11 -18.82 40.59
C TRP A 15 -25.52 -17.42 40.53
N ALA A 16 -25.52 -16.69 41.65
CA ALA A 16 -24.89 -15.39 41.74
C ALA A 16 -23.38 -15.46 41.47
N ALA A 17 -22.69 -16.49 41.99
CA ALA A 17 -21.26 -16.70 41.72
C ALA A 17 -20.98 -17.02 40.24
N LEU A 18 -21.80 -17.86 39.60
CA LEU A 18 -21.66 -18.18 38.18
C LEU A 18 -21.89 -16.95 37.29
N ILE A 19 -22.95 -16.18 37.58
CA ILE A 19 -23.25 -14.96 36.84
C ILE A 19 -22.14 -13.92 37.05
N GLY A 20 -21.70 -13.71 38.29
CA GLY A 20 -20.60 -12.80 38.59
C GLY A 20 -19.29 -13.19 37.90
N GLY A 21 -18.95 -14.48 37.89
CA GLY A 21 -17.79 -15.00 37.18
C GLY A 21 -17.89 -14.82 35.66
N ALA A 22 -19.06 -15.08 35.08
CA ALA A 22 -19.30 -14.87 33.65
C ALA A 22 -19.22 -13.38 33.28
N VAL A 23 -19.81 -12.49 34.09
CA VAL A 23 -19.71 -11.04 33.88
C VAL A 23 -18.27 -10.58 33.97
N ALA A 24 -17.51 -11.03 34.97
CA ALA A 24 -16.10 -10.70 35.13
C ALA A 24 -15.26 -11.17 33.93
N ALA A 25 -15.50 -12.40 33.46
CA ALA A 25 -14.83 -12.96 32.28
C ALA A 25 -15.18 -12.19 31.00
N LEU A 26 -16.44 -11.78 30.84
CA LEU A 26 -16.91 -11.01 29.68
C LEU A 26 -16.51 -9.53 29.74
N SER A 27 -16.25 -8.96 30.92
CA SER A 27 -15.71 -7.61 31.06
C SER A 27 -14.21 -7.54 30.83
N LEU A 28 -13.51 -8.68 30.89
CA LEU A 28 -12.06 -8.72 30.75
C LEU A 28 -11.58 -8.15 29.39
N PRO A 29 -12.18 -8.48 28.23
CA PRO A 29 -11.80 -7.88 26.95
C PRO A 29 -11.98 -6.36 26.91
N VAL A 30 -13.05 -5.82 27.50
CA VAL A 30 -13.31 -4.37 27.55
C VAL A 30 -12.28 -3.64 28.43
N LEU A 31 -11.86 -4.26 29.53
CA LEU A 31 -10.81 -3.72 30.38
C LEU A 31 -9.44 -3.80 29.70
N LEU A 32 -9.16 -4.89 28.97
CA LEU A 32 -7.92 -5.03 28.21
C LEU A 32 -7.85 -3.99 27.08
N ASP A 33 -8.96 -3.77 26.36
CA ASP A 33 -9.10 -2.75 25.31
C ASP A 33 -8.70 -1.35 25.80
N SER A 34 -9.11 -0.98 27.02
CA SER A 34 -8.77 0.33 27.61
C SER A 34 -7.29 0.54 27.98
N VAL A 35 -6.50 -0.53 28.04
CA VAL A 35 -5.08 -0.50 28.44
C VAL A 35 -4.16 -0.81 27.26
N THR A 36 -4.67 -1.48 26.23
CA THR A 36 -3.97 -1.61 24.94
C THR A 36 -3.96 -0.25 24.24
N PRO A 37 -2.79 0.29 23.87
CA PRO A 37 -2.74 1.44 22.97
C PRO A 37 -3.47 1.07 21.69
N ASP A 38 -4.31 1.99 21.17
CA ASP A 38 -4.84 1.86 19.84
C ASP A 38 -3.67 1.69 18.88
N LEU A 39 -3.58 0.52 18.24
CA LEU A 39 -2.80 0.35 17.01
C LEU A 39 -3.54 0.98 15.83
N SER A 40 -4.26 2.09 16.06
CA SER A 40 -4.86 2.89 15.00
C SER A 40 -3.71 3.45 14.17
N THR A 41 -3.41 2.72 13.11
CA THR A 41 -2.81 3.21 11.86
C THR A 41 -1.58 4.09 12.07
N ALA A 42 -0.49 3.46 12.52
CA ALA A 42 0.82 4.11 12.42
C ALA A 42 1.06 4.47 10.95
N THR A 43 1.09 5.77 10.65
CA THR A 43 1.42 6.24 9.30
C THR A 43 2.90 5.99 9.05
N GLU A 44 3.20 5.23 8.01
CA GLU A 44 4.55 4.88 7.57
C GLU A 44 4.94 5.72 6.35
N GLU A 45 6.24 5.87 6.15
CA GLU A 45 6.74 6.53 4.94
C GLU A 45 6.45 5.66 3.73
N VAL A 46 5.91 6.27 2.68
CA VAL A 46 5.59 5.56 1.43
C VAL A 46 6.88 5.27 0.69
N THR A 47 7.41 4.07 0.91
CA THR A 47 8.67 3.62 0.32
C THR A 47 8.50 2.25 -0.33
N PHE A 48 9.00 2.13 -1.56
CA PHE A 48 9.04 0.88 -2.29
C PHE A 48 10.49 0.44 -2.44
N SER A 49 10.82 -0.70 -1.84
CA SER A 49 12.17 -1.25 -1.84
C SER A 49 12.29 -2.40 -2.83
N ALA A 50 13.48 -2.57 -3.41
CA ALA A 50 13.83 -3.79 -4.10
C ALA A 50 13.96 -4.96 -3.11
N ASP A 51 13.68 -6.19 -3.54
CA ASP A 51 13.78 -7.39 -2.70
C ASP A 51 15.19 -7.58 -2.10
N ASP A 52 16.23 -7.10 -2.77
CA ASP A 52 17.64 -7.15 -2.35
C ASP A 52 18.09 -5.90 -1.56
N GLY A 53 17.18 -4.95 -1.30
CA GLY A 53 17.44 -3.70 -0.56
C GLY A 53 18.37 -2.72 -1.28
N SER A 54 18.60 -2.91 -2.57
CA SER A 54 19.59 -2.13 -3.33
C SER A 54 19.04 -0.85 -3.95
N TRP A 55 17.73 -0.64 -3.88
CA TRP A 55 17.08 0.58 -4.35
C TRP A 55 15.79 0.79 -3.57
N ASP A 56 15.69 1.95 -2.94
CA ASP A 56 14.49 2.42 -2.25
C ASP A 56 13.94 3.63 -2.99
N VAL A 57 12.64 3.58 -3.30
CA VAL A 57 11.89 4.69 -3.88
C VAL A 57 10.94 5.23 -2.84
N THR A 58 11.33 6.33 -2.21
CA THR A 58 10.49 7.05 -1.26
C THR A 58 9.73 8.18 -1.98
N LEU A 59 8.43 8.28 -1.72
CA LEU A 59 7.61 9.38 -2.23
C LEU A 59 7.69 10.57 -1.27
N SER A 60 7.81 11.77 -1.82
CA SER A 60 7.83 13.02 -1.07
C SER A 60 6.54 13.80 -1.29
N GLY A 61 5.96 14.33 -0.22
CA GLY A 61 4.81 15.22 -0.29
C GLY A 61 5.16 16.60 -0.85
N ASP A 62 4.15 17.47 -0.94
CA ASP A 62 4.25 18.82 -1.53
C ASP A 62 5.26 19.73 -0.83
N ASP A 63 5.54 19.49 0.45
CA ASP A 63 6.49 20.23 1.27
C ASP A 63 7.92 19.67 1.19
N GLY A 64 8.13 18.63 0.37
CA GLY A 64 9.39 17.91 0.22
C GLY A 64 9.71 16.94 1.36
N SER A 65 8.84 16.83 2.37
CA SER A 65 8.98 15.82 3.43
C SER A 65 8.50 14.44 2.93
N PRO A 66 8.94 13.33 3.54
CA PRO A 66 8.47 12.00 3.17
C PRO A 66 6.95 11.92 3.29
N LEU A 67 6.27 11.44 2.23
CA LEU A 67 4.84 11.18 2.27
C LEU A 67 4.57 10.07 3.28
N ARG A 68 3.65 10.32 4.22
CA ARG A 68 3.27 9.34 5.25
C ARG A 68 1.81 8.96 5.11
N CYS A 69 1.55 7.66 5.01
CA CYS A 69 0.23 7.10 4.82
C CYS A 69 0.05 5.83 5.67
N GLU A 70 -1.17 5.38 5.85
CA GLU A 70 -1.45 4.17 6.60
C GLU A 70 -1.02 2.97 5.76
N GLN A 71 -0.36 1.97 6.35
CA GLN A 71 -0.03 0.76 5.59
C GLN A 71 -1.33 0.01 5.26
N ALA A 72 -1.55 -0.24 3.97
CA ALA A 72 -2.71 -0.99 3.51
C ALA A 72 -2.37 -2.47 3.43
N GLU A 73 -3.19 -3.33 4.04
CA GLU A 73 -3.11 -4.77 3.80
C GLU A 73 -3.67 -5.07 2.42
N LEU A 74 -2.78 -5.30 1.45
CA LEU A 74 -3.15 -5.76 0.13
C LEU A 74 -3.06 -7.29 0.07
N GLU A 75 -4.02 -7.94 -0.59
CA GLU A 75 -3.94 -9.37 -0.94
C GLU A 75 -2.94 -9.64 -2.09
N SER A 76 -2.14 -8.64 -2.47
CA SER A 76 -1.26 -8.65 -3.64
C SER A 76 0.23 -8.71 -3.27
N LEU A 77 1.09 -8.93 -4.27
CA LEU A 77 2.55 -8.88 -4.10
C LEU A 77 3.10 -7.43 -3.96
N LEU A 78 2.26 -6.42 -4.13
CA LEU A 78 2.65 -5.02 -4.00
C LEU A 78 2.60 -4.59 -2.54
N THR A 79 3.56 -3.78 -2.14
CA THR A 79 3.43 -2.99 -0.90
C THR A 79 2.38 -1.91 -1.15
N GLY A 80 1.45 -1.73 -0.21
CA GLY A 80 0.34 -0.78 -0.34
C GLY A 80 0.26 0.19 0.82
N TYR A 81 -0.17 1.40 0.51
CA TYR A 81 -0.45 2.45 1.48
C TYR A 81 -1.80 3.09 1.18
N ASP A 82 -2.61 3.32 2.20
CA ASP A 82 -3.85 4.08 2.14
C ASP A 82 -3.59 5.53 2.58
N CYS A 83 -3.73 6.45 1.63
CA CYS A 83 -3.57 7.88 1.79
C CYS A 83 -4.93 8.57 1.78
N GLY A 84 -5.79 8.26 2.75
CA GLY A 84 -7.09 8.92 2.90
C GLY A 84 -8.14 8.46 1.89
N GLY A 85 -8.20 7.16 1.62
CA GLY A 85 -9.10 6.52 0.65
C GLY A 85 -8.49 6.39 -0.75
N THR A 86 -7.28 6.92 -0.98
CA THR A 86 -6.50 6.68 -2.19
C THR A 86 -5.37 5.72 -1.88
N THR A 87 -5.35 4.59 -2.55
CA THR A 87 -4.31 3.58 -2.38
C THR A 87 -3.14 3.87 -3.31
N ILE A 88 -1.94 3.93 -2.75
CA ILE A 88 -0.68 3.94 -3.49
C ILE A 88 -0.02 2.60 -3.26
N SER A 89 0.20 1.84 -4.32
CA SER A 89 0.83 0.52 -4.25
C SER A 89 2.00 0.42 -5.21
N GLY A 90 2.99 -0.40 -4.90
CA GLY A 90 4.19 -0.43 -5.73
C GLY A 90 5.16 -1.53 -5.36
N ILE A 91 6.17 -1.66 -6.22
CA ILE A 91 7.27 -2.61 -6.08
C ILE A 91 8.45 -2.14 -6.92
N VAL A 92 9.66 -2.46 -6.46
CA VAL A 92 10.88 -2.33 -7.27
C VAL A 92 11.33 -3.74 -7.67
N HIS A 93 11.48 -3.97 -8.98
CA HIS A 93 11.80 -5.29 -9.52
C HIS A 93 12.87 -5.20 -10.62
N ALA A 94 13.35 -6.35 -11.09
CA ALA A 94 14.26 -6.39 -12.23
C ALA A 94 13.59 -5.86 -13.51
N THR A 95 14.27 -4.97 -14.22
CA THR A 95 13.83 -4.41 -15.50
C THR A 95 13.72 -5.47 -16.58
N GLY A 96 12.66 -5.39 -17.40
CA GLY A 96 12.57 -6.12 -18.66
C GLY A 96 13.17 -5.34 -19.83
N ASP A 97 13.47 -6.02 -20.93
CA ASP A 97 14.08 -5.41 -22.13
C ASP A 97 13.24 -4.30 -22.79
N ASP A 98 11.93 -4.28 -22.50
CA ASP A 98 10.96 -3.33 -23.04
C ASP A 98 10.19 -2.67 -21.87
N PRO A 99 10.48 -1.40 -21.54
CA PRO A 99 9.85 -0.69 -20.42
C PRO A 99 8.33 -0.54 -20.58
N ASP A 100 7.84 -0.31 -21.80
CA ASP A 100 6.41 -0.11 -22.05
C ASP A 100 5.66 -1.43 -21.86
N ARG A 101 6.24 -2.53 -22.38
CA ARG A 101 5.70 -3.88 -22.14
C ARG A 101 5.77 -4.28 -20.67
N THR A 102 6.79 -3.81 -19.95
CA THR A 102 6.93 -4.04 -18.50
C THR A 102 5.82 -3.33 -17.74
N LEU A 103 5.58 -2.04 -18.01
CA LEU A 103 4.44 -1.29 -17.45
C LEU A 103 3.11 -1.98 -17.75
N TRP A 104 2.88 -2.37 -19.00
CA TRP A 104 1.64 -3.06 -19.39
C TRP A 104 1.43 -4.38 -18.62
N ARG A 105 2.50 -5.15 -18.40
CA ARG A 105 2.45 -6.39 -17.61
C ARG A 105 2.16 -6.11 -16.15
N MET A 106 2.77 -5.08 -15.57
CA MET A 106 2.55 -4.70 -14.18
C MET A 106 1.13 -4.22 -13.96
N MET A 107 0.60 -3.38 -14.85
CA MET A 107 -0.81 -2.96 -14.83
C MET A 107 -1.76 -4.14 -14.90
N ARG A 108 -1.49 -5.10 -15.79
CA ARG A 108 -2.28 -6.33 -15.86
C ARG A 108 -2.20 -7.15 -14.56
N ALA A 109 -1.02 -7.22 -13.95
CA ALA A 109 -0.81 -7.98 -12.73
C ALA A 109 -1.50 -7.32 -11.53
N SER A 110 -1.52 -5.99 -11.46
CA SER A 110 -2.09 -5.23 -10.35
C SER A 110 -3.61 -5.11 -10.42
N THR A 111 -4.17 -4.91 -11.62
CA THR A 111 -5.63 -4.74 -11.82
C THR A 111 -6.36 -6.05 -12.09
N GLY A 112 -5.63 -7.12 -12.41
CA GLY A 112 -6.19 -8.42 -12.80
C GLY A 112 -6.74 -8.47 -14.23
N LEU A 113 -6.82 -7.34 -14.93
CA LEU A 113 -7.32 -7.22 -16.30
C LEU A 113 -6.23 -6.67 -17.23
N PRO A 114 -6.09 -7.19 -18.45
CA PRO A 114 -5.16 -6.62 -19.41
C PRO A 114 -5.63 -5.21 -19.82
N PRO A 115 -4.76 -4.19 -19.80
CA PRO A 115 -5.08 -2.90 -20.41
C PRO A 115 -5.46 -3.07 -21.88
N ASN A 116 -6.27 -2.15 -22.40
CA ASN A 116 -6.63 -2.13 -23.81
C ASN A 116 -5.39 -2.01 -24.69
N ALA A 117 -5.43 -2.63 -25.88
CA ALA A 117 -4.27 -2.68 -26.77
C ALA A 117 -3.89 -1.29 -27.33
N ASP A 118 -4.84 -0.37 -27.36
CA ASP A 118 -4.73 1.02 -27.81
C ASP A 118 -4.61 2.02 -26.66
N GLU A 119 -4.48 1.56 -25.41
CA GLU A 119 -4.29 2.44 -24.25
C GLU A 119 -2.98 3.25 -24.43
N PRO A 120 -3.05 4.60 -24.42
CA PRO A 120 -1.87 5.43 -24.62
C PRO A 120 -0.91 5.31 -23.44
N VAL A 121 0.37 5.12 -23.75
CA VAL A 121 1.46 5.20 -22.77
C VAL A 121 2.13 6.57 -22.88
N PHE A 122 2.07 7.34 -21.80
CA PHE A 122 2.82 8.58 -21.65
C PHE A 122 4.30 8.29 -21.37
N ARG A 123 5.20 9.10 -21.94
CA ARG A 123 6.65 8.87 -21.89
C ARG A 123 7.39 10.17 -21.62
N GLU A 124 8.19 10.18 -20.56
CA GLU A 124 9.07 11.28 -20.23
C GLU A 124 10.42 10.74 -19.71
N GLY A 125 11.47 10.83 -20.52
CA GLY A 125 12.76 10.20 -20.19
C GLY A 125 12.62 8.70 -19.92
N ALA A 126 13.01 8.26 -18.72
CA ALA A 126 12.88 6.89 -18.23
C ALA A 126 11.51 6.58 -17.59
N LEU A 127 10.67 7.59 -17.38
CA LEU A 127 9.33 7.46 -16.80
C LEU A 127 8.32 7.05 -17.88
N ARG A 128 7.45 6.11 -17.53
CA ARG A 128 6.27 5.72 -18.30
C ARG A 128 5.05 5.80 -17.40
N ALA A 129 3.92 6.22 -17.96
CA ALA A 129 2.65 6.22 -17.25
C ALA A 129 1.52 5.74 -18.17
N MET A 130 0.51 5.07 -17.59
CA MET A 130 -0.72 4.72 -18.29
C MET A 130 -1.91 4.70 -17.34
N ALA A 131 -3.09 5.02 -17.85
CA ALA A 131 -4.34 4.85 -17.13
C ALA A 131 -4.76 3.38 -17.10
N ASP A 132 -5.52 2.99 -16.08
CA ASP A 132 -6.30 1.77 -16.15
C ASP A 132 -7.45 1.96 -17.15
N SER A 133 -7.56 1.02 -18.10
CA SER A 133 -8.61 1.00 -19.11
C SER A 133 -10.02 0.82 -18.53
N TYR A 134 -10.15 0.34 -17.30
CA TYR A 134 -11.44 0.01 -16.67
C TYR A 134 -11.78 0.89 -15.47
N ASP A 135 -10.80 1.60 -14.90
CA ASP A 135 -10.99 2.52 -13.78
C ASP A 135 -10.34 3.88 -14.07
N PRO A 136 -11.14 4.94 -14.32
CA PRO A 136 -10.59 6.27 -14.57
C PRO A 136 -9.88 6.88 -13.35
N ASN A 137 -10.06 6.31 -12.16
CA ASN A 137 -9.41 6.75 -10.93
C ASN A 137 -8.15 5.92 -10.61
N SER A 138 -7.55 5.28 -11.62
CA SER A 138 -6.38 4.44 -11.45
C SER A 138 -5.30 4.73 -12.50
N LEU A 139 -4.08 4.99 -12.05
CA LEU A 139 -2.93 5.38 -12.86
C LEU A 139 -1.68 4.60 -12.45
N GLY A 140 -1.06 3.93 -13.42
CA GLY A 140 0.20 3.22 -13.24
C GLY A 140 1.39 3.99 -13.77
N PHE A 141 2.50 3.90 -13.06
CA PHE A 141 3.77 4.56 -13.35
C PHE A 141 4.88 3.52 -13.30
N SER A 142 5.85 3.62 -14.21
CA SER A 142 7.09 2.86 -14.12
C SER A 142 8.30 3.74 -14.42
N LEU A 143 9.35 3.63 -13.60
CA LEU A 143 10.62 4.32 -13.80
C LEU A 143 11.74 3.29 -13.93
N VAL A 144 12.43 3.32 -15.07
CA VAL A 144 13.66 2.52 -15.25
C VAL A 144 14.80 3.19 -14.49
N GLY A 145 15.42 2.44 -13.58
CA GLY A 145 16.59 2.88 -12.82
C GLY A 145 17.81 3.06 -13.71
N THR A 146 18.67 4.00 -13.33
CA THR A 146 19.93 4.35 -14.02
C THR A 146 21.10 4.25 -13.06
N GLY A 147 22.33 4.25 -13.57
CA GLY A 147 23.54 4.26 -12.72
C GLY A 147 23.61 3.02 -11.82
N GLU A 148 23.64 3.22 -10.50
CA GLU A 148 23.71 2.15 -9.51
C GLU A 148 22.42 1.30 -9.46
N HIS A 149 21.33 1.80 -10.05
CA HIS A 149 20.03 1.13 -10.14
C HIS A 149 19.73 0.58 -11.55
N GLU A 150 20.72 0.54 -12.44
CA GLU A 150 20.55 -0.06 -13.78
C GLU A 150 20.06 -1.51 -13.68
N GLY A 151 19.15 -1.87 -14.59
CA GLY A 151 18.52 -3.20 -14.58
C GLY A 151 17.40 -3.35 -13.55
N LYS A 152 16.95 -2.27 -12.88
CA LYS A 152 15.76 -2.26 -12.00
C LYS A 152 14.70 -1.28 -12.48
N THR A 153 13.44 -1.61 -12.22
CA THR A 153 12.28 -0.78 -12.54
C THR A 153 11.41 -0.65 -11.30
N ALA A 154 11.14 0.60 -10.91
CA ALA A 154 10.13 0.91 -9.92
C ALA A 154 8.77 0.99 -10.60
N PHE A 155 7.78 0.29 -10.06
CA PHE A 155 6.38 0.38 -10.48
C PHE A 155 5.55 0.94 -9.33
N VAL A 156 4.68 1.90 -9.64
CA VAL A 156 3.74 2.50 -8.69
C VAL A 156 2.37 2.58 -9.34
N LEU A 157 1.34 2.14 -8.65
CA LEU A 157 -0.06 2.28 -9.02
C LEU A 157 -0.76 3.16 -7.98
N VAL A 158 -1.41 4.22 -8.45
CA VAL A 158 -2.26 5.09 -7.64
C VAL A 158 -3.71 4.79 -8.02
N SER A 159 -4.55 4.51 -7.03
CA SER A 159 -5.96 4.17 -7.25
C SER A 159 -6.85 4.80 -6.19
N GLY A 160 -7.82 5.64 -6.56
CA GLY A 160 -8.78 6.22 -5.63
C GLY A 160 -9.24 7.64 -5.95
N PRO A 161 -10.00 8.28 -5.05
CA PRO A 161 -10.69 9.55 -5.32
C PRO A 161 -9.76 10.75 -5.49
N GLU A 162 -8.52 10.70 -4.97
CA GLU A 162 -7.51 11.76 -5.13
C GLU A 162 -6.40 11.35 -6.10
N VAL A 163 -6.71 10.55 -7.12
CA VAL A 163 -5.72 10.01 -8.07
C VAL A 163 -4.85 11.10 -8.68
N ASP A 164 -5.40 12.26 -9.06
CA ASP A 164 -4.66 13.33 -9.72
C ASP A 164 -3.57 13.91 -8.81
N LYS A 165 -3.91 14.19 -7.55
CA LYS A 165 -2.99 14.73 -6.54
C LYS A 165 -1.84 13.76 -6.28
N TYR A 166 -2.15 12.48 -6.05
CA TYR A 166 -1.12 11.49 -5.74
C TYR A 166 -0.31 11.08 -6.98
N ALA A 167 -0.88 11.16 -8.18
CA ALA A 167 -0.15 11.02 -9.44
C ALA A 167 0.91 12.11 -9.60
N GLU A 168 0.58 13.37 -9.32
CA GLU A 168 1.55 14.48 -9.35
C GLU A 168 2.70 14.25 -8.38
N ILE A 169 2.40 13.80 -7.15
CA ILE A 169 3.42 13.43 -6.14
C ILE A 169 4.33 12.31 -6.66
N VAL A 170 3.77 11.27 -7.26
CA VAL A 170 4.54 10.13 -7.81
C VAL A 170 5.44 10.60 -8.94
N VAL A 171 4.92 11.40 -9.88
CA VAL A 171 5.72 11.94 -10.98
C VAL A 171 6.85 12.83 -10.46
N ALA A 172 6.58 13.72 -9.51
CA ALA A 172 7.59 14.58 -8.90
C ALA A 172 8.67 13.77 -8.18
N SER A 173 8.28 12.73 -7.43
CA SER A 173 9.21 11.87 -6.69
C SER A 173 10.07 11.03 -7.63
N LEU A 174 9.46 10.36 -8.61
CA LEU A 174 10.17 9.54 -9.60
C LEU A 174 11.05 10.38 -10.53
N GLY A 175 10.56 11.56 -10.95
CA GLY A 175 11.30 12.49 -11.79
C GLY A 175 12.47 13.15 -11.05
N GLY A 176 12.28 13.53 -9.78
CA GLY A 176 13.33 14.08 -8.92
C GLY A 176 14.43 13.06 -8.60
N ASN A 177 14.06 11.82 -8.32
CA ASN A 177 14.99 10.72 -8.11
C ASN A 177 15.79 10.37 -9.38
N GLY A 178 15.19 10.50 -10.57
CA GLY A 178 15.86 10.31 -11.85
C GLY A 178 16.72 11.50 -12.32
N ALA A 179 16.46 12.73 -11.84
CA ALA A 179 17.19 13.94 -12.19
C ALA A 179 18.40 14.19 -11.27
N ALA A 180 18.30 13.87 -9.98
CA ALA A 180 19.42 14.02 -9.02
C ALA A 180 20.61 13.09 -9.35
N GLU A 181 20.36 11.94 -9.98
CA GLU A 181 21.39 10.96 -10.34
C GLU A 181 22.12 11.30 -11.66
N GLN A 182 21.49 12.07 -12.56
CA GLN A 182 22.08 12.44 -13.86
C GLN A 182 23.23 13.47 -13.76
N ASP A 183 23.34 14.14 -12.61
CA ASP A 183 24.36 15.18 -12.36
C ASP A 183 25.60 14.66 -11.60
N LYS A 184 25.68 13.35 -11.30
CA LYS A 184 26.90 12.75 -10.73
C LYS A 184 27.89 12.52 -11.88
N PRO A 185 29.00 13.28 -11.99
CA PRO A 185 29.95 13.08 -13.07
C PRO A 185 30.52 11.67 -12.98
N ALA A 186 30.58 10.99 -14.13
CA ALA A 186 31.26 9.72 -14.27
C ALA A 186 32.73 9.87 -13.83
N GLU A 187 33.02 9.48 -12.59
CA GLU A 187 34.38 9.41 -12.09
C GLU A 187 35.04 8.19 -12.72
N ALA A 188 35.95 8.46 -13.65
CA ALA A 188 36.77 7.47 -14.32
C ALA A 188 37.72 6.79 -13.30
N ALA A 189 37.67 5.47 -13.23
CA ALA A 189 38.76 4.63 -12.75
C ALA A 189 38.76 3.28 -13.49
#